data_AF-H8Z9R4-F1
#
_entry.id   AF-H8Z9R4-F1
#
_cell.length_a   1.000
_cell.length_b   1.000
_cell.length_c   1.000
_cell.angle_alpha   90.00
_cell.angle_beta   90.00
_cell.angle_gamma   90.00
#
_symmetry.space_group_name_H-M   'P 1'
#
loop_
_entity.id
_entity.type
_entity.pdbx_description
1 polymer ?
#
loop_
_entity_poly.entity_id
_entity_poly.type
_entity_poly.pdbx_seq_one_letter_code
_entity_poly.pdbx_strand_id
1 'polypeptide(L)'
;MTEQKKRQLNTFADEHTDVSTGILNQKQEEKEGESVQKIKEQALTDEIQQNAGEQESEEDEELNMDEVIELPNEIPTNSSLIAGVLVVDEKGGEADLAESFDAMGLGEDILKGIFSLGFDKPSPIQMTAIIPLLKGRDLRAQAQSGTGKTAAFGIASLQSVDQRLKELQVIIMETTRELAIQTCSVLQGIGSSTNICVEAIYGGVRISESLDKVKKRPQILVGTPGRLLHLIEMKQLNLNHVKLFILDEADEMLKKGFLESINLLYNKIPNKQIQVGLFSATWSKEEQEITAQILNDPVIISLKDEDQTLKGIKQYYVNVGDKRGASVDMTKFEVLCDLYDRGSISQSVIFCNKVERAINIQKNMIERGFECEIFHSELPQEVRNDVMKRFAEGKCRTLVSSGLLARGVDVQTLSVVINFDVPQEKEIENYIHRIGRAGRYGRKGTAINLVSADDMEMIKKYEKHYNTTIIPLPSNIVESL
;
A
#
# COMPACT_ATOMS: atom_id res chain seq x y z
N MET A 1 83.58 38.98 -9.23
CA MET A 1 83.11 39.11 -7.83
C MET A 1 81.62 39.50 -7.81
N THR A 2 80.78 38.75 -8.56
CA THR A 2 79.37 39.13 -8.74
C THR A 2 78.58 37.94 -9.29
N GLU A 3 78.42 36.87 -8.49
CA GLU A 3 77.42 35.82 -8.80
C GLU A 3 77.03 34.96 -7.60
N GLN A 4 77.81 34.94 -6.51
CA GLN A 4 77.43 34.27 -5.25
C GLN A 4 76.65 35.15 -4.25
N LYS A 5 76.38 36.43 -4.55
CA LYS A 5 75.49 37.30 -3.76
C LYS A 5 74.08 37.47 -4.34
N LYS A 6 73.77 36.83 -5.48
CA LYS A 6 72.42 36.79 -6.08
C LYS A 6 71.63 35.51 -5.78
N ARG A 7 72.22 34.55 -5.06
CA ARG A 7 71.56 33.27 -4.69
C ARG A 7 71.14 33.16 -3.22
N GLN A 8 71.28 34.23 -2.42
CA GLN A 8 70.78 34.29 -1.03
C GLN A 8 69.74 35.40 -0.80
N LEU A 9 69.19 36.00 -1.87
CA LEU A 9 68.08 36.96 -1.80
C LEU A 9 66.78 36.49 -2.49
N ASN A 10 66.78 35.27 -3.06
CA ASN A 10 65.58 34.65 -3.66
C ASN A 10 65.09 33.43 -2.83
N THR A 11 65.26 33.46 -1.51
CA THR A 11 64.78 32.39 -0.63
C THR A 11 64.16 32.95 0.66
N PHE A 12 63.64 34.18 0.59
CA PHE A 12 62.92 34.86 1.68
C PHE A 12 61.74 35.73 1.19
N ALA A 13 61.28 35.52 -0.06
CA ALA A 13 60.19 36.30 -0.67
C ALA A 13 59.02 35.45 -1.21
N ASP A 14 58.98 34.15 -0.89
CA ASP A 14 57.90 33.24 -1.32
C ASP A 14 57.10 32.63 -0.14
N GLU A 15 57.25 33.14 1.09
CA GLU A 15 56.48 32.67 2.26
C GLU A 15 55.60 33.75 2.94
N HIS A 16 55.35 34.90 2.31
CA HIS A 16 54.45 35.92 2.88
C HIS A 16 53.43 36.56 1.91
N THR A 17 53.16 35.94 0.77
CA THR A 17 52.20 36.44 -0.23
C THR A 17 50.95 35.60 -0.40
N ASP A 18 50.65 34.66 0.52
CA ASP A 18 49.47 33.77 0.41
C ASP A 18 48.47 33.88 1.58
N VAL A 19 48.54 34.95 2.39
CA VAL A 19 47.58 35.21 3.49
C VAL A 19 46.82 36.55 3.31
N SER A 20 47.18 37.37 2.32
CA SER A 20 46.55 38.69 2.09
C SER A 20 45.58 38.75 0.91
N THR A 21 45.55 37.73 0.04
CA THR A 21 44.59 37.57 -1.06
C THR A 21 43.31 36.84 -0.64
N GLY A 22 43.35 36.07 0.46
CA GLY A 22 42.17 35.37 1.01
C GLY A 22 41.19 36.23 1.81
N ILE A 23 41.61 37.40 2.31
CA ILE A 23 40.76 38.27 3.16
C ILE A 23 40.08 39.40 2.36
N LEU A 24 40.56 39.69 1.14
CA LEU A 24 39.98 40.71 0.26
C LEU A 24 38.80 40.20 -0.57
N ASN A 25 38.78 38.92 -0.95
CA ASN A 25 37.65 38.34 -1.70
C ASN A 25 36.43 38.02 -0.80
N GLN A 26 36.61 37.66 0.46
CA GLN A 26 35.49 37.41 1.38
C GLN A 26 34.72 38.69 1.78
N LYS A 27 35.35 39.88 1.71
CA LYS A 27 34.67 41.16 2.02
C LYS A 27 33.98 41.82 0.82
N GLN A 28 34.21 41.35 -0.40
CA GLN A 28 33.50 41.84 -1.60
C GLN A 28 32.21 41.06 -1.85
N GLU A 29 32.20 39.75 -1.58
CA GLU A 29 30.98 38.92 -1.73
C GLU A 29 29.93 39.20 -0.64
N GLU A 30 30.32 39.52 0.60
CA GLU A 30 29.38 39.90 1.67
C GLU A 30 28.71 41.27 1.43
N LYS A 31 29.38 42.22 0.73
CA LYS A 31 28.81 43.54 0.41
C LYS A 31 27.86 43.55 -0.78
N GLU A 32 28.03 42.62 -1.74
CA GLU A 32 27.08 42.45 -2.84
C GLU A 32 25.81 41.71 -2.39
N GLY A 33 25.91 40.80 -1.41
CA GLY A 33 24.76 40.11 -0.80
C GLY A 33 23.80 41.05 -0.05
N GLU A 34 24.32 41.95 0.80
CA GLU A 34 23.49 42.91 1.56
C GLU A 34 22.85 44.01 0.69
N SER A 35 23.46 44.33 -0.45
CA SER A 35 22.96 45.36 -1.38
C SER A 35 21.77 44.85 -2.22
N VAL A 36 21.77 43.56 -2.57
CA VAL A 36 20.68 42.92 -3.34
C VAL A 36 19.46 42.63 -2.45
N GLN A 37 19.67 42.39 -1.15
CA GLN A 37 18.58 42.19 -0.18
C GLN A 37 17.85 43.50 0.13
N LYS A 38 18.57 44.63 0.28
CA LYS A 38 17.95 45.95 0.50
C LYS A 38 17.18 46.50 -0.71
N ILE A 39 17.59 46.16 -1.94
CA ILE A 39 16.86 46.58 -3.15
C ILE A 39 15.55 45.78 -3.34
N LYS A 40 15.51 44.52 -2.87
CA LYS A 40 14.28 43.70 -2.92
C LYS A 40 13.26 44.07 -1.85
N GLU A 41 13.69 44.47 -0.65
CA GLU A 41 12.77 44.95 0.40
C GLU A 41 12.18 46.33 0.09
N GLN A 42 12.94 47.20 -0.60
CA GLN A 42 12.45 48.54 -0.94
C GLN A 42 11.49 48.54 -2.15
N ALA A 43 11.64 47.60 -3.10
CA ALA A 43 10.70 47.41 -4.20
C ALA A 43 9.35 46.79 -3.76
N LEU A 44 9.34 46.01 -2.67
CA LEU A 44 8.12 45.39 -2.14
C LEU A 44 7.28 46.37 -1.29
N THR A 45 7.85 47.50 -0.88
CA THR A 45 7.17 48.48 -0.01
C THR A 45 6.47 49.59 -0.81
N ASP A 46 6.86 49.81 -2.07
CA ASP A 46 6.28 50.85 -2.94
C ASP A 46 5.08 50.35 -3.79
N GLU A 47 4.87 49.04 -3.93
CA GLU A 47 3.67 48.48 -4.59
C GLU A 47 2.44 48.35 -3.67
N ILE A 48 2.63 48.44 -2.35
CA ILE A 48 1.56 48.24 -1.35
C ILE A 48 0.80 49.56 -1.01
N GLN A 49 1.27 50.73 -1.47
CA GLN A 49 0.66 52.02 -1.12
C GLN A 49 -0.19 52.72 -2.21
N GLN A 50 -0.46 52.10 -3.36
CA GLN A 50 -1.16 52.80 -4.45
C GLN A 50 -2.55 52.31 -4.89
N ASN A 51 -3.13 51.24 -4.32
CA ASN A 51 -4.49 50.82 -4.72
C ASN A 51 -5.41 50.59 -3.51
N ALA A 52 -5.88 51.68 -2.93
CA ALA A 52 -7.10 51.73 -2.14
C ALA A 52 -8.11 52.63 -2.85
N GLY A 53 -9.13 52.04 -3.50
CA GLY A 53 -10.25 52.76 -4.08
C GLY A 53 -11.06 51.97 -5.14
N GLU A 54 -12.28 51.58 -4.75
CA GLU A 54 -13.48 51.38 -5.60
C GLU A 54 -13.75 49.99 -6.25
N GLN A 55 -14.61 49.22 -5.55
CA GLN A 55 -15.82 48.47 -5.98
C GLN A 55 -15.89 47.74 -7.36
N GLU A 56 -15.99 46.40 -7.35
CA GLU A 56 -17.16 45.54 -7.76
C GLU A 56 -16.76 44.09 -8.13
N SER A 57 -17.50 43.11 -7.56
CA SER A 57 -17.82 41.72 -7.98
C SER A 57 -16.79 40.77 -8.62
N GLU A 58 -16.51 39.66 -7.91
CA GLU A 58 -16.46 38.23 -8.32
C GLU A 58 -15.44 37.48 -7.43
N GLU A 59 -15.91 36.57 -6.55
CA GLU A 59 -15.06 35.79 -5.63
C GLU A 59 -14.68 34.44 -6.25
N ASP A 60 -13.47 34.38 -6.80
CA ASP A 60 -12.67 33.16 -6.99
C ASP A 60 -11.69 33.06 -5.79
N GLU A 61 -11.82 32.04 -4.93
CA GLU A 61 -10.86 31.78 -3.85
C GLU A 61 -9.69 30.92 -4.37
N GLU A 62 -8.56 31.56 -4.65
CA GLU A 62 -7.24 30.91 -4.80
C GLU A 62 -6.71 30.47 -3.43
N LEU A 63 -6.47 29.16 -3.27
CA LEU A 63 -5.91 28.54 -2.08
C LEU A 63 -4.43 28.89 -1.91
N ASN A 64 -4.13 29.55 -0.80
CA ASN A 64 -2.78 29.92 -0.37
C ASN A 64 -1.97 28.65 -0.03
N MET A 65 -0.90 28.42 -0.80
CA MET A 65 -0.07 27.22 -0.74
C MET A 65 1.24 27.56 -0.02
N ASP A 66 1.19 27.78 1.30
CA ASP A 66 2.35 27.78 2.20
C ASP A 66 1.96 27.82 3.71
N GLU A 67 0.94 27.05 4.11
CA GLU A 67 0.83 26.63 5.52
C GLU A 67 1.32 25.19 5.67
N VAL A 68 2.55 25.06 6.19
CA VAL A 68 3.01 23.83 6.82
C VAL A 68 2.17 23.63 8.08
N ILE A 69 1.07 22.88 7.95
CA ILE A 69 0.30 22.39 9.08
C ILE A 69 1.20 21.39 9.81
N GLU A 70 1.85 21.82 10.89
CA GLU A 70 2.32 20.90 11.91
C GLU A 70 1.11 20.10 12.40
N LEU A 71 1.18 18.76 12.27
CA LEU A 71 0.22 17.89 12.94
C LEU A 71 0.23 18.24 14.43
N PRO A 72 -0.94 18.37 15.08
CA PRO A 72 -0.97 18.67 16.50
C PRO A 72 -0.17 17.60 17.24
N ASN A 73 0.86 18.03 17.97
CA ASN A 73 1.64 17.19 18.88
C ASN A 73 0.80 16.62 20.05
N GLU A 74 -0.50 16.90 20.07
CA GLU A 74 -1.46 16.40 21.05
C GLU A 74 -2.35 15.32 20.42
N ILE A 75 -2.19 14.11 20.94
CA ILE A 75 -3.11 12.97 20.77
C ILE A 75 -4.53 13.48 21.06
N PRO A 76 -5.50 13.39 20.13
CA PRO A 76 -6.88 13.81 20.38
C PRO A 76 -7.39 13.17 21.68
N THR A 77 -8.09 13.91 22.53
CA THR A 77 -8.59 13.44 23.83
C THR A 77 -9.44 12.16 23.78
N ASN A 78 -9.91 11.78 22.58
CA ASN A 78 -10.71 10.59 22.29
C ASN A 78 -9.91 9.47 21.62
N SER A 79 -8.60 9.38 21.87
CA SER A 79 -7.75 8.40 21.22
C SER A 79 -6.92 7.55 22.19
N SER A 80 -6.76 6.29 21.80
CA SER A 80 -6.11 5.24 22.58
C SER A 80 -4.99 4.61 21.76
N LEU A 81 -3.83 4.39 22.38
CA LEU A 81 -2.71 3.69 21.75
C LEU A 81 -2.69 2.23 22.20
N ILE A 82 -2.91 1.31 21.28
CA ILE A 82 -3.04 -0.12 21.56
C ILE A 82 -2.05 -0.89 20.70
N ALA A 83 -1.01 -1.46 21.32
CA ALA A 83 0.02 -2.25 20.62
C ALA A 83 0.61 -1.56 19.37
N GLY A 84 0.81 -0.23 19.42
CA GLY A 84 1.32 0.58 18.30
C GLY A 84 0.26 1.11 17.34
N VAL A 85 -1.01 0.75 17.54
CA VAL A 85 -2.14 1.19 16.72
C VAL A 85 -2.87 2.33 17.44
N LEU A 86 -3.04 3.45 16.76
CA LEU A 86 -3.83 4.58 17.25
C LEU A 86 -5.30 4.32 16.90
N VAL A 87 -6.15 4.24 17.92
CA VAL A 87 -7.60 4.14 17.76
C VAL A 87 -8.19 5.47 18.17
N VAL A 88 -8.96 6.10 17.28
CA VAL A 88 -9.70 7.33 17.50
C VAL A 88 -11.17 7.02 17.34
N ASP A 89 -11.97 7.18 18.39
CA ASP A 89 -13.42 7.16 18.27
C ASP A 89 -13.93 8.59 18.14
N GLU A 90 -14.49 8.94 16.98
CA GLU A 90 -15.04 10.29 16.76
C GLU A 90 -16.20 10.62 17.74
N LYS A 91 -16.86 9.62 18.33
CA LYS A 91 -17.89 9.83 19.37
C LYS A 91 -17.35 10.04 20.77
N GLY A 92 -16.04 9.90 21.01
CA GLY A 92 -15.42 10.08 22.32
C GLY A 92 -15.64 8.95 23.32
N GLY A 93 -15.71 7.70 22.85
CA GLY A 93 -15.68 6.51 23.70
C GLY A 93 -14.26 6.01 24.00
N GLU A 94 -14.09 5.26 25.09
CA GLU A 94 -12.89 4.43 25.28
C GLU A 94 -12.80 3.38 24.16
N ALA A 95 -11.59 3.12 23.67
CA ALA A 95 -11.38 2.13 22.62
C ALA A 95 -11.77 0.73 23.10
N ASP A 96 -12.74 0.13 22.43
CA ASP A 96 -13.16 -1.24 22.72
C ASP A 96 -12.08 -2.25 22.33
N LEU A 97 -11.45 -2.84 23.34
CA LEU A 97 -10.33 -3.77 23.19
C LEU A 97 -10.68 -5.17 23.69
N ALA A 98 -10.26 -6.18 22.93
CA ALA A 98 -10.22 -7.56 23.39
C ALA A 98 -8.86 -8.20 23.10
N GLU A 99 -8.16 -8.61 24.15
CA GLU A 99 -6.80 -9.20 24.06
C GLU A 99 -6.78 -10.66 23.59
N SER A 100 -7.93 -11.31 23.53
CA SER A 100 -8.11 -12.70 23.06
C SER A 100 -9.40 -12.83 22.26
N PHE A 101 -9.47 -13.83 21.38
CA PHE A 101 -10.70 -14.12 20.63
C PHE A 101 -11.86 -14.50 21.57
N ASP A 102 -11.58 -15.20 22.67
CA ASP A 102 -12.59 -15.56 23.68
C ASP A 102 -13.20 -14.33 24.36
N ALA A 103 -12.41 -13.28 24.58
CA ALA A 103 -12.88 -12.03 25.18
C ALA A 103 -13.73 -11.18 24.22
N MET A 104 -13.82 -11.54 22.93
CA MET A 104 -14.57 -10.77 21.93
C MET A 104 -16.08 -11.08 21.91
N GLY A 105 -16.55 -12.05 22.71
CA GLY A 105 -17.97 -12.41 22.73
C GLY A 105 -18.46 -13.08 21.44
N LEU A 106 -17.57 -13.78 20.74
CA LEU A 106 -17.87 -14.50 19.50
C LEU A 106 -18.64 -15.80 19.78
N GLY A 107 -19.48 -16.23 18.84
CA GLY A 107 -20.17 -17.51 18.92
C GLY A 107 -19.21 -18.71 18.90
N GLU A 108 -19.57 -19.79 19.60
CA GLU A 108 -18.73 -21.00 19.72
C GLU A 108 -18.32 -21.60 18.37
N ASP A 109 -19.23 -21.63 17.39
CA ASP A 109 -18.94 -22.14 16.04
C ASP A 109 -17.87 -21.31 15.32
N ILE A 110 -17.87 -19.98 15.52
CA ILE A 110 -16.89 -19.08 14.93
C ILE A 110 -15.55 -19.23 15.64
N LEU A 111 -15.53 -19.27 16.97
CA LEU A 111 -14.31 -19.52 17.75
C LEU A 111 -13.64 -20.84 17.35
N LYS A 112 -14.43 -21.90 17.20
CA LYS A 112 -13.94 -23.20 16.73
C LYS A 112 -13.30 -23.10 15.35
N GLY A 113 -13.91 -22.35 14.44
CA GLY A 113 -13.34 -22.09 13.11
C GLY A 113 -12.01 -21.34 13.18
N ILE A 114 -11.95 -20.25 13.96
CA ILE A 114 -10.72 -19.48 14.22
C ILE A 114 -9.59 -20.39 14.68
N PHE A 115 -9.80 -21.16 15.75
CA PHE A 115 -8.76 -22.04 16.30
C PHE A 115 -8.40 -23.21 15.37
N SER A 116 -9.34 -23.75 14.62
CA SER A 116 -9.07 -24.84 13.66
C SER A 116 -8.21 -24.41 12.47
N LEU A 117 -8.22 -23.12 12.12
CA LEU A 117 -7.31 -22.53 11.15
C LEU A 117 -5.93 -22.19 11.74
N GLY A 118 -5.73 -22.40 13.05
CA GLY A 118 -4.45 -22.19 13.72
C GLY A 118 -4.20 -20.75 14.19
N PHE A 119 -5.24 -19.89 14.23
CA PHE A 119 -5.13 -18.62 14.94
C PHE A 119 -5.04 -18.89 16.45
N ASP A 120 -4.06 -18.28 17.12
CA ASP A 120 -3.86 -18.39 18.58
C ASP A 120 -4.25 -17.07 19.26
N LYS A 121 -3.51 -16.00 18.96
CA LYS A 121 -3.76 -14.65 19.49
C LYS A 121 -4.19 -13.68 18.38
N PRO A 122 -5.10 -12.74 18.67
CA PRO A 122 -5.45 -11.71 17.71
C PRO A 122 -4.26 -10.79 17.44
N SER A 123 -4.12 -10.32 16.20
CA SER A 123 -3.18 -9.26 15.86
C SER A 123 -3.69 -7.88 16.35
N PRO A 124 -2.85 -6.84 16.41
CA PRO A 124 -3.28 -5.51 16.85
C PRO A 124 -4.51 -4.99 16.08
N ILE A 125 -4.58 -5.23 14.77
CA ILE A 125 -5.75 -4.83 13.97
C ILE A 125 -6.99 -5.67 14.30
N GLN A 126 -6.84 -6.95 14.64
CA GLN A 126 -7.97 -7.80 15.05
C GLN A 126 -8.49 -7.40 16.44
N MET A 127 -7.58 -7.05 17.35
CA MET A 127 -7.90 -6.57 18.70
C MET A 127 -8.73 -5.29 18.69
N THR A 128 -8.50 -4.40 17.71
CA THR A 128 -9.11 -3.07 17.64
C THR A 128 -10.26 -2.96 16.64
N ALA A 129 -10.27 -3.75 15.56
CA ALA A 129 -11.30 -3.64 14.52
C ALA A 129 -12.54 -4.53 14.76
N ILE A 130 -12.37 -5.69 15.39
CA ILE A 130 -13.47 -6.67 15.50
C ILE A 130 -14.62 -6.10 16.36
N ILE A 131 -14.33 -5.58 17.56
CA ILE A 131 -15.38 -5.14 18.48
C ILE A 131 -16.21 -3.96 17.93
N PRO A 132 -15.61 -2.88 17.39
CA PRO A 132 -16.39 -1.81 16.77
C PRO A 132 -17.33 -2.31 15.67
N LEU A 133 -16.87 -3.25 14.84
CA LEU A 133 -17.73 -3.85 13.82
C LEU A 133 -18.89 -4.63 14.43
N LEU A 134 -18.65 -5.42 15.48
CA LEU A 134 -19.71 -6.16 16.18
C LEU A 134 -20.75 -5.23 16.83
N LYS A 135 -20.33 -4.03 17.25
CA LYS A 135 -21.21 -3.00 17.81
C LYS A 135 -21.97 -2.20 16.75
N GLY A 136 -21.80 -2.50 15.46
CA GLY A 136 -22.50 -1.81 14.39
C GLY A 136 -21.92 -0.43 14.04
N ARG A 137 -20.69 -0.12 14.47
CA ARG A 137 -20.02 1.15 14.15
C ARG A 137 -19.40 1.09 12.76
N ASP A 138 -19.48 2.20 12.04
CA ASP A 138 -18.66 2.40 10.85
C ASP A 138 -17.18 2.39 11.23
N LEU A 139 -16.34 1.91 10.31
CA LEU A 139 -14.93 1.71 10.59
C LEU A 139 -14.08 2.16 9.41
N ARG A 140 -13.04 2.96 9.68
CA ARG A 140 -11.91 3.17 8.78
C ARG A 140 -10.67 2.59 9.41
N ALA A 141 -10.13 1.55 8.81
CA ALA A 141 -9.02 0.78 9.36
C ALA A 141 -7.80 0.82 8.45
N GLN A 142 -6.69 1.31 8.99
CA GLN A 142 -5.36 1.22 8.41
C GLN A 142 -4.58 0.10 9.10
N ALA A 143 -4.10 -0.86 8.31
CA ALA A 143 -3.10 -1.81 8.81
C ALA A 143 -2.23 -2.33 7.67
N GLN A 144 -0.99 -2.70 8.01
CA GLN A 144 -0.01 -3.20 7.05
C GLN A 144 -0.50 -4.48 6.36
N SER A 145 0.06 -4.77 5.18
CA SER A 145 -0.22 -6.03 4.48
C SER A 145 0.19 -7.23 5.33
N GLY A 146 -0.61 -8.31 5.31
CA GLY A 146 -0.28 -9.54 6.04
C GLY A 146 -0.41 -9.46 7.57
N THR A 147 -1.10 -8.45 8.11
CA THR A 147 -1.37 -8.30 9.57
C THR A 147 -2.70 -8.87 10.03
N GLY A 148 -3.49 -9.48 9.13
CA GLY A 148 -4.75 -10.14 9.47
C GLY A 148 -6.02 -9.28 9.30
N LYS A 149 -5.98 -8.21 8.48
CA LYS A 149 -7.15 -7.40 8.09
C LYS A 149 -8.33 -8.24 7.62
N THR A 150 -8.07 -9.15 6.67
CA THR A 150 -9.09 -10.05 6.10
C THR A 150 -9.77 -10.91 7.15
N ALA A 151 -9.01 -11.42 8.12
CA ALA A 151 -9.59 -12.18 9.24
C ALA A 151 -10.39 -11.27 10.18
N ALA A 152 -9.96 -10.03 10.43
CA ALA A 152 -10.67 -9.09 11.30
C ALA A 152 -12.10 -8.80 10.77
N PHE A 153 -12.23 -8.31 9.53
CA PHE A 153 -13.56 -8.06 8.96
C PHE A 153 -14.31 -9.35 8.65
N GLY A 154 -13.62 -10.46 8.34
CA GLY A 154 -14.23 -11.76 8.08
C GLY A 154 -14.92 -12.34 9.31
N ILE A 155 -14.26 -12.29 10.48
CA ILE A 155 -14.82 -12.71 11.77
C ILE A 155 -16.05 -11.87 12.11
N ALA A 156 -15.93 -10.54 12.01
CA ALA A 156 -17.04 -9.64 12.29
C ALA A 156 -18.22 -9.86 11.33
N SER A 157 -17.94 -10.08 10.04
CA SER A 157 -18.96 -10.39 9.03
C SER A 157 -19.72 -11.67 9.36
N LEU A 158 -19.02 -12.76 9.69
CA LEU A 158 -19.63 -14.04 10.08
C LEU A 158 -20.48 -13.90 11.34
N GLN A 159 -19.96 -13.22 12.37
CA GLN A 159 -20.67 -13.01 13.64
C GLN A 159 -21.91 -12.14 13.46
N SER A 160 -21.90 -11.19 12.52
CA SER A 160 -23.03 -10.31 12.27
C SER A 160 -24.23 -11.03 11.63
N VAL A 161 -24.02 -12.15 10.92
CA VAL A 161 -25.06 -12.82 10.11
C VAL A 161 -26.08 -13.56 10.99
N ASP A 162 -27.38 -13.33 10.73
CA ASP A 162 -28.43 -14.22 11.23
C ASP A 162 -28.47 -15.48 10.35
N GLN A 163 -27.99 -16.60 10.90
CA GLN A 163 -27.90 -17.88 10.19
C GLN A 163 -29.25 -18.45 9.74
N ARG A 164 -30.36 -18.04 10.39
CA ARG A 164 -31.73 -18.52 10.11
C ARG A 164 -32.30 -17.87 8.86
N LEU A 165 -31.88 -16.64 8.58
CA LEU A 165 -32.29 -15.90 7.38
C LEU A 165 -31.35 -16.23 6.22
N LYS A 166 -31.79 -17.10 5.30
CA LYS A 166 -31.05 -17.46 4.08
C LYS A 166 -31.17 -16.38 2.99
N GLU A 167 -30.79 -15.16 3.35
CA GLU A 167 -30.73 -14.00 2.44
C GLU A 167 -29.40 -13.28 2.59
N LEU A 168 -29.03 -12.52 1.57
CA LEU A 168 -27.81 -11.74 1.56
C LEU A 168 -27.85 -10.66 2.64
N GLN A 169 -26.87 -10.68 3.53
CA GLN A 169 -26.76 -9.78 4.68
C GLN A 169 -25.46 -8.97 4.67
N VAL A 170 -24.40 -9.52 4.07
CA VAL A 170 -23.09 -8.86 4.01
C VAL A 170 -22.55 -8.88 2.58
N ILE A 171 -22.00 -7.75 2.15
CA ILE A 171 -21.26 -7.64 0.89
C ILE A 171 -19.83 -7.18 1.22
N ILE A 172 -18.86 -7.92 0.72
CA ILE A 172 -17.42 -7.58 0.82
C ILE A 172 -16.91 -7.37 -0.60
N MET A 173 -16.35 -6.19 -0.87
CA MET A 173 -15.76 -5.89 -2.15
C MET A 173 -14.25 -6.02 -2.14
N GLU A 174 -13.76 -6.59 -3.23
CA GLU A 174 -12.35 -6.90 -3.45
C GLU A 174 -11.90 -6.38 -4.82
N THR A 175 -10.71 -5.81 -4.90
CA THR A 175 -10.21 -5.13 -6.12
C THR A 175 -9.92 -6.12 -7.24
N THR A 176 -9.51 -7.33 -6.88
CA THR A 176 -9.14 -8.40 -7.81
C THR A 176 -9.96 -9.66 -7.57
N ARG A 177 -9.96 -10.54 -8.57
CA ARG A 177 -10.73 -11.80 -8.53
C ARG A 177 -10.08 -12.80 -7.59
N GLU A 178 -8.75 -12.80 -7.61
CA GLU A 178 -7.89 -13.62 -6.76
C GLU A 178 -8.10 -13.27 -5.29
N LEU A 179 -8.18 -11.97 -4.97
CA LEU A 179 -8.58 -11.49 -3.65
C LEU A 179 -9.96 -11.98 -3.23
N ALA A 180 -10.97 -11.82 -4.10
CA ALA A 180 -12.33 -12.28 -3.81
C ALA A 180 -12.39 -13.77 -3.49
N ILE A 181 -11.63 -14.59 -4.21
CA ILE A 181 -11.54 -16.04 -3.95
C ILE A 181 -10.84 -16.30 -2.61
N GLN A 182 -9.72 -15.62 -2.35
CA GLN A 182 -8.95 -15.78 -1.12
C GLN A 182 -9.74 -15.38 0.11
N THR A 183 -10.34 -14.19 0.11
CA THR A 183 -11.18 -13.70 1.21
C THR A 183 -12.35 -14.64 1.44
N CYS A 184 -13.03 -15.09 0.39
CA CYS A 184 -14.10 -16.09 0.50
C CYS A 184 -13.60 -17.39 1.15
N SER A 185 -12.43 -17.90 0.75
CA SER A 185 -11.83 -19.11 1.34
C SER A 185 -11.52 -18.92 2.83
N VAL A 186 -11.02 -17.75 3.24
CA VAL A 186 -10.76 -17.44 4.65
C VAL A 186 -12.07 -17.44 5.44
N LEU A 187 -13.11 -16.77 4.93
CA LEU A 187 -14.42 -16.73 5.59
C LEU A 187 -15.08 -18.12 5.65
N GLN A 188 -14.93 -18.94 4.62
CA GLN A 188 -15.44 -20.33 4.65
C GLN A 188 -14.68 -21.19 5.65
N GLY A 189 -13.38 -21.00 5.81
CA GLY A 189 -12.58 -21.70 6.82
C GLY A 189 -12.98 -21.31 8.25
N ILE A 190 -13.09 -20.01 8.53
CA ILE A 190 -13.53 -19.49 9.84
C ILE A 190 -15.00 -19.87 10.10
N GLY A 191 -15.84 -19.81 9.07
CA GLY A 191 -17.26 -20.16 9.15
C GLY A 191 -17.54 -21.67 9.03
N SER A 192 -16.52 -22.53 9.03
CA SER A 192 -16.66 -23.97 8.70
C SER A 192 -17.56 -24.75 9.66
N SER A 193 -17.70 -24.29 10.90
CA SER A 193 -18.61 -24.88 11.90
C SER A 193 -19.98 -24.18 11.94
N THR A 194 -20.22 -23.16 11.12
CA THR A 194 -21.49 -22.42 11.03
C THR A 194 -22.35 -22.94 9.87
N ASN A 195 -23.63 -22.54 9.84
CA ASN A 195 -24.52 -22.76 8.68
C ASN A 195 -24.59 -21.55 7.73
N ILE A 196 -23.54 -20.72 7.72
CA ILE A 196 -23.45 -19.52 6.88
C ILE A 196 -22.90 -19.91 5.50
N CYS A 197 -23.62 -19.52 4.45
CA CYS A 197 -23.17 -19.69 3.07
C CYS A 197 -22.43 -18.42 2.63
N VAL A 198 -21.17 -18.59 2.25
CA VAL A 198 -20.27 -17.52 1.76
C VAL A 198 -19.88 -17.89 0.32
N GLU A 199 -20.06 -16.98 -0.63
CA GLU A 199 -19.73 -17.21 -2.03
C GLU A 199 -18.93 -16.06 -2.65
N ALA A 200 -18.02 -16.42 -3.57
CA ALA A 200 -17.20 -15.46 -4.31
C ALA A 200 -17.77 -15.20 -5.72
N ILE A 201 -18.02 -13.93 -6.06
CA ILE A 201 -18.57 -13.51 -7.35
C ILE A 201 -17.67 -12.49 -8.03
N TYR A 202 -17.17 -12.81 -9.22
CA TYR A 202 -16.19 -11.97 -9.91
C TYR A 202 -16.29 -12.08 -11.44
N GLY A 203 -15.68 -11.13 -12.14
CA GLY A 203 -15.67 -11.05 -13.61
C GLY A 203 -14.82 -12.14 -14.30
N GLY A 204 -14.91 -12.21 -15.63
CA GLY A 204 -14.06 -13.11 -16.45
C GLY A 204 -14.37 -14.61 -16.38
N VAL A 205 -15.42 -14.99 -15.66
CA VAL A 205 -16.07 -16.31 -15.75
C VAL A 205 -17.46 -16.18 -16.34
N ARG A 206 -18.09 -17.28 -16.77
CA ARG A 206 -19.44 -17.23 -17.35
C ARG A 206 -20.44 -16.69 -16.32
N ILE A 207 -21.44 -15.94 -16.80
CA ILE A 207 -22.48 -15.41 -15.91
C ILE A 207 -23.26 -16.54 -15.23
N SER A 208 -23.47 -17.65 -15.92
CA SER A 208 -24.13 -18.85 -15.40
C SER A 208 -23.47 -19.37 -14.13
N GLU A 209 -22.14 -19.36 -14.05
CA GLU A 209 -21.40 -19.79 -12.85
C GLU A 209 -21.68 -18.86 -11.66
N SER A 210 -21.80 -17.55 -11.90
CA SER A 210 -22.21 -16.62 -10.84
C SER A 210 -23.65 -16.85 -10.42
N LEU A 211 -24.57 -17.11 -11.36
CA LEU A 211 -25.96 -17.42 -11.05
C LEU A 211 -26.08 -18.72 -10.23
N ASP A 212 -25.27 -19.73 -10.52
CA ASP A 212 -25.27 -20.97 -9.76
C ASP A 212 -24.81 -20.75 -8.31
N LYS A 213 -23.86 -19.84 -8.07
CA LYS A 213 -23.49 -19.41 -6.71
C LYS A 213 -24.63 -18.63 -6.03
N VAL A 214 -25.29 -17.72 -6.75
CA VAL A 214 -26.45 -16.97 -6.22
C VAL A 214 -27.60 -17.89 -5.82
N LYS A 215 -27.85 -18.96 -6.58
CA LYS A 215 -28.89 -19.97 -6.27
C LYS A 215 -28.67 -20.66 -4.93
N LYS A 216 -27.44 -20.71 -4.41
CA LYS A 216 -27.13 -21.23 -3.07
C LYS A 216 -27.61 -20.32 -1.93
N ARG A 217 -28.15 -19.13 -2.26
CA ARG A 217 -28.63 -18.12 -1.31
C ARG A 217 -27.57 -17.74 -0.26
N PRO A 218 -26.39 -17.26 -0.70
CA PRO A 218 -25.33 -16.86 0.22
C PRO A 218 -25.79 -15.72 1.13
N GLN A 219 -25.45 -15.80 2.41
CA GLN A 219 -25.63 -14.69 3.35
C GLN A 219 -24.49 -13.68 3.28
N ILE A 220 -23.32 -14.12 2.81
CA ILE A 220 -22.16 -13.25 2.55
C ILE A 220 -21.72 -13.42 1.10
N LEU A 221 -21.63 -12.32 0.37
CA LEU A 221 -21.00 -12.28 -0.95
C LEU A 221 -19.70 -11.50 -0.90
N VAL A 222 -18.63 -12.15 -1.36
CA VAL A 222 -17.34 -11.52 -1.61
C VAL A 222 -17.22 -11.33 -3.12
N GLY A 223 -16.88 -10.13 -3.61
CA GLY A 223 -16.81 -9.97 -5.06
C GLY A 223 -16.19 -8.70 -5.60
N THR A 224 -15.91 -8.72 -6.89
CA THR A 224 -15.39 -7.54 -7.61
C THR A 224 -16.54 -6.60 -7.99
N PRO A 225 -16.37 -5.27 -7.89
CA PRO A 225 -17.44 -4.28 -8.11
C PRO A 225 -18.24 -4.50 -9.40
N GLY A 226 -17.55 -4.67 -10.53
CA GLY A 226 -18.22 -4.81 -11.84
C GLY A 226 -19.15 -6.02 -11.96
N ARG A 227 -18.78 -7.20 -11.41
CA ARG A 227 -19.66 -8.38 -11.47
C ARG A 227 -20.82 -8.27 -10.48
N LEU A 228 -20.57 -7.75 -9.28
CA LEU A 228 -21.63 -7.52 -8.29
C LEU A 228 -22.67 -6.55 -8.84
N LEU A 229 -22.25 -5.40 -9.37
CA LEU A 229 -23.12 -4.41 -9.97
C LEU A 229 -23.95 -5.01 -11.11
N HIS A 230 -23.31 -5.75 -12.02
CA HIS A 230 -24.02 -6.41 -13.13
C HIS A 230 -25.13 -7.36 -12.65
N LEU A 231 -24.90 -8.18 -11.61
CA LEU A 231 -25.94 -9.07 -11.08
C LEU A 231 -27.08 -8.32 -10.37
N ILE A 232 -26.78 -7.19 -9.73
CA ILE A 232 -27.80 -6.33 -9.12
C ILE A 232 -28.67 -5.69 -10.20
N GLU A 233 -28.07 -5.20 -11.28
CA GLU A 233 -28.79 -4.62 -12.43
C GLU A 233 -29.68 -5.65 -13.13
N MET A 234 -29.21 -6.89 -13.23
CA MET A 234 -30.01 -8.04 -13.69
C MET A 234 -31.07 -8.51 -12.69
N LYS A 235 -31.21 -7.84 -11.53
CA LYS A 235 -32.12 -8.18 -10.43
C LYS A 235 -31.97 -9.62 -9.92
N GLN A 236 -30.74 -10.15 -9.96
CA GLN A 236 -30.42 -11.49 -9.47
C GLN A 236 -30.06 -11.50 -7.98
N LEU A 237 -29.70 -10.34 -7.43
CA LEU A 237 -29.39 -10.17 -6.01
C LEU A 237 -30.48 -9.37 -5.32
N ASN A 238 -31.03 -9.92 -4.23
CA ASN A 238 -31.90 -9.19 -3.32
C ASN A 238 -31.05 -8.53 -2.23
N LEU A 239 -31.13 -7.21 -2.12
CA LEU A 239 -30.32 -6.40 -1.20
C LEU A 239 -31.06 -5.96 0.06
N ASN A 240 -32.32 -6.36 0.24
CA ASN A 240 -33.20 -5.84 1.29
C ASN A 240 -32.68 -6.07 2.72
N HIS A 241 -31.91 -7.14 2.94
CA HIS A 241 -31.38 -7.52 4.24
C HIS A 241 -29.89 -7.21 4.42
N VAL A 242 -29.28 -6.53 3.44
CA VAL A 242 -27.86 -6.15 3.53
C VAL A 242 -27.72 -5.08 4.61
N LYS A 243 -26.86 -5.37 5.58
CA LYS A 243 -26.64 -4.54 6.77
C LYS A 243 -25.17 -4.18 7.00
N LEU A 244 -24.25 -4.88 6.35
CA LEU A 244 -22.81 -4.60 6.42
C LEU A 244 -22.22 -4.58 5.01
N PHE A 245 -21.46 -3.52 4.74
CA PHE A 245 -20.73 -3.31 3.50
C PHE A 245 -19.24 -3.11 3.80
N ILE A 246 -18.38 -3.98 3.28
CA ILE A 246 -16.94 -3.92 3.49
C ILE A 246 -16.24 -3.60 2.16
N LEU A 247 -15.30 -2.65 2.19
CA LEU A 247 -14.33 -2.42 1.12
C LEU A 247 -12.92 -2.79 1.61
N ASP A 248 -12.29 -3.81 1.02
CA ASP A 248 -10.87 -4.11 1.23
C ASP A 248 -10.02 -3.47 0.11
N GLU A 249 -8.76 -3.18 0.44
CA GLU A 249 -7.84 -2.36 -0.38
C GLU A 249 -8.55 -1.05 -0.85
N ALA A 250 -9.13 -0.35 0.13
CA ALA A 250 -10.02 0.78 -0.12
C ALA A 250 -9.34 1.95 -0.85
N ASP A 251 -8.03 2.16 -0.66
CA ASP A 251 -7.23 3.12 -1.44
C ASP A 251 -7.35 2.90 -2.96
N GLU A 252 -7.30 1.64 -3.40
CA GLU A 252 -7.52 1.30 -4.81
C GLU A 252 -8.98 1.46 -5.23
N MET A 253 -9.90 1.07 -4.36
CA MET A 253 -11.34 1.10 -4.63
C MET A 253 -11.88 2.53 -4.78
N LEU A 254 -11.25 3.51 -4.13
CA LEU A 254 -11.64 4.92 -4.20
C LEU A 254 -11.13 5.63 -5.46
N LYS A 255 -10.30 4.98 -6.29
CA LYS A 255 -9.90 5.52 -7.59
C LYS A 255 -11.11 5.58 -8.53
N LYS A 256 -11.17 6.62 -9.38
CA LYS A 256 -12.32 6.96 -10.26
C LYS A 256 -13.01 5.76 -10.93
N GLY A 257 -12.25 4.80 -11.46
CA GLY A 257 -12.83 3.62 -12.14
C GLY A 257 -13.66 2.69 -11.25
N PHE A 258 -13.21 2.44 -10.01
CA PHE A 258 -13.94 1.58 -9.07
C PHE A 258 -14.99 2.37 -8.30
N LEU A 259 -14.69 3.61 -7.91
CA LEU A 259 -15.56 4.46 -7.11
C LEU A 259 -16.95 4.67 -7.75
N GLU A 260 -17.01 4.85 -9.08
CA GLU A 260 -18.27 4.97 -9.81
C GLU A 260 -19.15 3.71 -9.64
N SER A 261 -18.55 2.52 -9.79
CA SER A 261 -19.26 1.24 -9.63
C SER A 261 -19.72 1.01 -8.19
N ILE A 262 -18.90 1.41 -7.22
CA ILE A 262 -19.19 1.30 -5.79
C ILE A 262 -20.36 2.21 -5.43
N ASN A 263 -20.34 3.47 -5.87
CA ASN A 263 -21.42 4.42 -5.64
C ASN A 263 -22.74 3.95 -6.24
N LEU A 264 -22.72 3.42 -7.47
CA LEU A 264 -23.92 2.85 -8.10
C LEU A 264 -24.49 1.67 -7.31
N LEU A 265 -23.63 0.80 -6.78
CA LEU A 265 -24.06 -0.34 -5.98
C LEU A 265 -24.59 0.11 -4.61
N TYR A 266 -23.87 0.97 -3.91
CA TYR A 266 -24.23 1.52 -2.61
C TYR A 266 -25.62 2.19 -2.66
N ASN A 267 -25.88 2.98 -3.71
CA ASN A 267 -27.16 3.64 -3.92
C ASN A 267 -28.33 2.67 -4.13
N LYS A 268 -28.07 1.46 -4.64
CA LYS A 268 -29.08 0.41 -4.83
C LYS A 268 -29.39 -0.35 -3.54
N ILE A 269 -28.60 -0.19 -2.47
CA ILE A 269 -28.89 -0.77 -1.17
C ILE A 269 -30.06 0.00 -0.53
N PRO A 270 -31.18 -0.66 -0.18
CA PRO A 270 -32.34 0.01 0.41
C PRO A 270 -32.08 0.51 1.83
N ASN A 271 -31.29 -0.23 2.62
CA ASN A 271 -30.95 0.12 3.99
C ASN A 271 -30.05 1.36 4.02
N LYS A 272 -30.59 2.49 4.49
CA LYS A 272 -29.85 3.76 4.62
C LYS A 272 -29.04 3.89 5.90
N GLN A 273 -29.16 2.93 6.82
CA GLN A 273 -28.34 2.79 8.03
C GLN A 273 -27.41 1.59 7.88
N ILE A 274 -26.97 1.32 6.65
CA ILE A 274 -26.00 0.25 6.41
C ILE A 274 -24.69 0.60 7.09
N GLN A 275 -24.12 -0.36 7.82
CA GLN A 275 -22.80 -0.22 8.40
C GLN A 275 -21.74 -0.37 7.32
N VAL A 276 -20.71 0.48 7.34
CA VAL A 276 -19.62 0.48 6.37
C VAL A 276 -18.27 0.29 7.06
N GLY A 277 -17.48 -0.67 6.56
CA GLY A 277 -16.11 -0.91 7.00
C GLY A 277 -15.11 -0.76 5.85
N LEU A 278 -14.15 0.16 5.98
CA LEU A 278 -13.12 0.43 4.98
C LEU A 278 -11.76 -0.02 5.50
N PHE A 279 -11.05 -0.84 4.72
CA PHE A 279 -9.75 -1.40 5.08
C PHE A 279 -8.72 -1.04 4.01
N SER A 280 -7.58 -0.50 4.44
CA SER A 280 -6.46 -0.19 3.55
C SER A 280 -5.11 -0.31 4.26
N ALA A 281 -4.02 -0.39 3.50
CA ALA A 281 -2.67 -0.22 4.05
C ALA A 281 -2.27 1.26 4.17
N THR A 282 -2.81 2.09 3.28
CA THR A 282 -2.45 3.50 3.11
C THR A 282 -3.71 4.35 2.96
N TRP A 283 -3.59 5.63 3.33
CA TRP A 283 -4.67 6.61 3.19
C TRP A 283 -4.07 7.96 2.80
N SER A 284 -4.21 8.35 1.53
CA SER A 284 -3.88 9.70 1.08
C SER A 284 -4.88 10.73 1.64
N LYS A 285 -4.53 12.02 1.62
CA LYS A 285 -5.45 13.08 2.10
C LYS A 285 -6.78 13.09 1.33
N GLU A 286 -6.71 12.97 0.00
CA GLU A 286 -7.88 12.87 -0.88
C GLU A 286 -8.77 11.67 -0.52
N GLU A 287 -8.15 10.50 -0.29
CA GLU A 287 -8.90 9.30 0.12
C GLU A 287 -9.58 9.50 1.48
N GLN A 288 -8.92 10.16 2.43
CA GLN A 288 -9.51 10.47 3.74
C GLN A 288 -10.74 11.38 3.63
N GLU A 289 -10.66 12.42 2.81
CA GLU A 289 -11.79 13.32 2.53
C GLU A 289 -12.98 12.57 1.90
N ILE A 290 -12.70 11.67 0.94
CA ILE A 290 -13.74 10.83 0.34
C ILE A 290 -14.35 9.90 1.40
N THR A 291 -13.54 9.27 2.25
CA THR A 291 -14.06 8.36 3.29
C THR A 291 -14.94 9.06 4.31
N ALA A 292 -14.64 10.33 4.65
CA ALA A 292 -15.44 11.13 5.57
C ALA A 292 -16.85 11.44 5.03
N GLN A 293 -17.03 11.41 3.71
CA GLN A 293 -18.35 11.57 3.07
C GLN A 293 -19.16 10.27 3.02
N ILE A 294 -18.48 9.11 3.13
CA ILE A 294 -19.10 7.79 3.05
C ILE A 294 -19.50 7.28 4.44
N LEU A 295 -18.65 7.52 5.44
CA LEU A 295 -18.79 6.98 6.79
C LEU A 295 -19.59 7.91 7.70
N ASN A 296 -20.33 7.32 8.64
CA ASN A 296 -21.12 8.05 9.63
C ASN A 296 -20.60 7.79 11.04
N ASP A 297 -20.00 8.81 11.66
CA ASP A 297 -19.34 8.75 12.97
C ASP A 297 -18.43 7.49 13.14
N PRO A 298 -17.46 7.26 12.24
CA PRO A 298 -16.65 6.05 12.26
C PRO A 298 -15.72 5.94 13.48
N VAL A 299 -15.34 4.71 13.79
CA VAL A 299 -14.11 4.43 14.52
C VAL A 299 -12.96 4.46 13.51
N ILE A 300 -11.92 5.24 13.80
CA ILE A 300 -10.73 5.36 12.97
C ILE A 300 -9.59 4.61 13.65
N ILE A 301 -9.04 3.62 12.95
CA ILE A 301 -7.88 2.86 13.37
C ILE A 301 -6.74 3.22 12.42
N SER A 302 -5.70 3.87 12.95
CA SER A 302 -4.55 4.37 12.19
C SER A 302 -3.24 3.79 12.74
N LEU A 303 -2.24 3.66 11.88
CA LEU A 303 -0.88 3.37 12.32
C LEU A 303 -0.15 4.69 12.58
N LYS A 304 0.73 4.72 13.59
CA LYS A 304 1.69 5.82 13.71
C LYS A 304 2.62 5.83 12.49
N ASP A 305 3.06 7.01 12.06
CA ASP A 305 3.91 7.15 10.87
C ASP A 305 5.19 6.30 10.95
N GLU A 306 5.81 6.20 12.12
CA GLU A 306 6.98 5.33 12.37
C GLU A 306 6.69 3.83 12.25
N ASP A 307 5.43 3.43 12.45
CA ASP A 307 4.93 2.06 12.39
C ASP A 307 4.25 1.73 11.05
N GLN A 308 4.31 2.62 10.05
CA GLN A 308 3.86 2.28 8.68
C GLN A 308 4.86 1.39 7.94
N THR A 309 6.13 1.35 8.39
CA THR A 309 7.17 0.53 7.78
C THR A 309 7.00 -0.96 8.09
N LEU A 310 7.19 -1.80 7.06
CA LEU A 310 7.22 -3.25 7.20
C LEU A 310 8.54 -3.68 7.87
N LYS A 311 8.63 -3.58 9.20
CA LYS A 311 9.83 -3.89 10.02
C LYS A 311 10.43 -5.27 9.76
N GLY A 312 9.63 -6.23 9.27
CA GLY A 312 10.08 -7.57 8.90
C GLY A 312 10.80 -7.67 7.55
N ILE A 313 10.80 -6.60 6.75
CA ILE A 313 11.28 -6.64 5.37
C ILE A 313 12.55 -5.80 5.22
N LYS A 314 13.66 -6.47 4.95
CA LYS A 314 14.91 -5.80 4.60
C LYS A 314 14.82 -5.29 3.16
N GLN A 315 15.09 -4.00 2.97
CA GLN A 315 14.94 -3.34 1.68
C GLN A 315 16.31 -2.97 1.13
N TYR A 316 16.57 -3.40 -0.10
CA TYR A 316 17.83 -3.18 -0.80
C TYR A 316 17.59 -2.56 -2.17
N TYR A 317 18.61 -1.91 -2.70
CA TYR A 317 18.67 -1.55 -4.12
C TYR A 317 19.97 -2.04 -4.77
N VAL A 318 19.90 -2.33 -6.07
CA VAL A 318 21.05 -2.57 -6.94
C VAL A 318 21.06 -1.51 -8.02
N ASN A 319 22.05 -0.63 -7.99
CA ASN A 319 22.22 0.41 -9.00
C ASN A 319 22.86 -0.21 -10.26
N VAL A 320 22.14 -0.17 -11.38
CA VAL A 320 22.59 -0.69 -12.68
C VAL A 320 23.33 0.36 -13.54
N GLY A 321 23.61 1.53 -12.96
CA GLY A 321 24.42 2.61 -13.54
C GLY A 321 23.66 3.60 -14.41
N ASP A 322 24.42 4.53 -15.01
CA ASP A 322 23.92 5.68 -15.81
C ASP A 322 23.54 5.33 -17.25
N LYS A 323 23.45 4.03 -17.57
CA LYS A 323 23.01 3.58 -18.88
C LYS A 323 21.54 4.02 -19.10
N ARG A 324 21.14 4.30 -20.34
CA ARG A 324 19.76 4.68 -20.71
C ARG A 324 19.18 3.72 -21.76
N GLY A 325 17.86 3.58 -21.79
CA GLY A 325 17.15 2.76 -22.79
C GLY A 325 17.42 1.25 -22.68
N ALA A 326 17.41 0.53 -23.80
CA ALA A 326 17.53 -0.94 -23.85
C ALA A 326 18.78 -1.51 -23.15
N SER A 327 19.83 -0.70 -22.99
CA SER A 327 21.05 -1.08 -22.28
C SER A 327 20.86 -1.23 -20.76
N VAL A 328 19.86 -0.55 -20.18
CA VAL A 328 19.47 -0.68 -18.77
C VAL A 328 18.79 -2.03 -18.54
N ASP A 329 17.87 -2.40 -19.42
CA ASP A 329 17.08 -3.63 -19.28
C ASP A 329 17.95 -4.87 -19.32
N MET A 330 18.92 -4.90 -20.24
CA MET A 330 19.92 -5.97 -20.29
C MET A 330 20.73 -6.03 -19.00
N THR A 331 21.18 -4.88 -18.48
CA THR A 331 21.95 -4.84 -17.22
C THR A 331 21.09 -5.28 -16.02
N LYS A 332 19.83 -4.84 -15.93
CA LYS A 332 18.88 -5.31 -14.89
C LYS A 332 18.65 -6.82 -15.00
N PHE A 333 18.55 -7.36 -16.22
CA PHE A 333 18.38 -8.79 -16.44
C PHE A 333 19.65 -9.60 -16.08
N GLU A 334 20.85 -9.09 -16.39
CA GLU A 334 22.11 -9.71 -15.95
C GLU A 334 22.21 -9.76 -14.42
N VAL A 335 21.88 -8.65 -13.74
CA VAL A 335 21.80 -8.61 -12.27
C VAL A 335 20.77 -9.60 -11.75
N LEU A 336 19.60 -9.68 -12.38
CA LEU A 336 18.58 -10.66 -12.01
C LEU A 336 19.13 -12.09 -12.11
N CYS A 337 19.81 -12.45 -13.21
CA CYS A 337 20.43 -13.76 -13.36
C CYS A 337 21.48 -14.02 -12.27
N ASP A 338 22.33 -13.04 -11.96
CA ASP A 338 23.37 -13.17 -10.92
C ASP A 338 22.75 -13.43 -9.53
N LEU A 339 21.60 -12.81 -9.23
CA LEU A 339 20.86 -13.07 -7.99
C LEU A 339 20.35 -14.52 -7.93
N TYR A 340 19.85 -15.09 -9.03
CA TYR A 340 19.40 -16.49 -9.06
C TYR A 340 20.54 -17.51 -9.12
N ASP A 341 21.66 -17.17 -9.78
CA ASP A 341 22.82 -18.06 -9.89
C ASP A 341 23.56 -18.19 -8.55
N ARG A 342 23.59 -17.12 -7.75
CA ARG A 342 24.31 -17.09 -6.45
C ARG A 342 23.40 -17.29 -5.24
N GLY A 343 22.14 -16.91 -5.33
CA GLY A 343 21.19 -16.97 -4.22
C GLY A 343 20.46 -18.30 -4.14
N SER A 344 20.13 -18.74 -2.92
CA SER A 344 19.28 -19.91 -2.67
C SER A 344 17.82 -19.48 -2.50
N ILE A 345 17.32 -18.74 -3.49
CA ILE A 345 15.99 -18.12 -3.45
C ILE A 345 14.92 -19.22 -3.38
N SER A 346 14.21 -19.30 -2.25
CA SER A 346 13.18 -20.33 -2.04
C SER A 346 11.96 -20.10 -2.91
N GLN A 347 11.33 -18.92 -2.79
CA GLN A 347 10.28 -18.44 -3.67
C GLN A 347 10.37 -16.92 -3.81
N SER A 348 10.13 -16.43 -5.03
CA SER A 348 10.25 -15.02 -5.38
C SER A 348 9.17 -14.54 -6.33
N VAL A 349 8.83 -13.26 -6.20
CA VAL A 349 8.01 -12.53 -7.17
C VAL A 349 8.84 -11.40 -7.77
N ILE A 350 8.85 -11.32 -9.09
CA ILE A 350 9.49 -10.25 -9.85
C ILE A 350 8.41 -9.33 -10.39
N PHE A 351 8.42 -8.06 -10.01
CA PHE A 351 7.46 -7.07 -10.45
C PHE A 351 7.97 -6.21 -11.60
N CYS A 352 7.18 -6.16 -12.67
CA CYS A 352 7.34 -5.24 -13.78
C CYS A 352 6.15 -4.25 -13.83
N ASN A 353 6.37 -3.06 -14.37
CA ASN A 353 5.30 -2.06 -14.51
C ASN A 353 4.37 -2.36 -15.70
N LYS A 354 4.88 -3.04 -16.75
CA LYS A 354 4.14 -3.34 -17.98
C LYS A 354 4.02 -4.85 -18.24
N VAL A 355 2.90 -5.27 -18.82
CA VAL A 355 2.62 -6.68 -19.19
C VAL A 355 3.64 -7.20 -20.21
N GLU A 356 3.85 -6.48 -21.31
CA GLU A 356 4.81 -6.85 -22.36
C GLU A 356 6.23 -7.09 -21.80
N ARG A 357 6.62 -6.27 -20.83
CA ARG A 357 7.90 -6.40 -20.16
C ARG A 357 7.96 -7.63 -19.26
N ALA A 358 6.91 -7.92 -18.50
CA ALA A 358 6.81 -9.15 -17.73
C ALA A 358 6.95 -10.40 -18.64
N ILE A 359 6.31 -10.38 -19.82
CA ILE A 359 6.41 -11.44 -20.83
C ILE A 359 7.85 -11.60 -21.32
N ASN A 360 8.52 -10.50 -21.68
CA ASN A 360 9.90 -10.55 -22.15
C ASN A 360 10.86 -11.06 -21.07
N ILE A 361 10.70 -10.63 -19.81
CA ILE A 361 11.53 -11.11 -18.71
C ILE A 361 11.32 -12.60 -18.46
N GLN A 362 10.08 -13.08 -18.41
CA GLN A 362 9.81 -14.50 -18.23
C GLN A 362 10.41 -15.35 -19.36
N LYS A 363 10.27 -14.90 -20.61
CA LYS A 363 10.87 -15.58 -21.77
C LYS A 363 12.40 -15.67 -21.63
N ASN A 364 13.05 -14.55 -21.31
CA ASN A 364 14.51 -14.51 -21.16
C ASN A 364 14.97 -15.40 -19.99
N MET A 365 14.22 -15.45 -18.89
CA MET A 365 14.52 -16.33 -17.75
C MET A 365 14.46 -17.81 -18.14
N ILE A 366 13.44 -18.22 -18.90
CA ILE A 366 13.32 -19.59 -19.40
C ILE A 366 14.46 -19.93 -20.37
N GLU A 367 14.79 -19.02 -21.30
CA GLU A 367 15.92 -19.20 -22.23
C GLU A 367 17.27 -19.36 -21.50
N ARG A 368 17.41 -18.75 -20.32
CA ARG A 368 18.60 -18.88 -19.46
C ARG A 368 18.60 -20.15 -18.59
N GLY A 369 17.50 -20.91 -18.59
CA GLY A 369 17.35 -22.18 -17.88
C GLY A 369 16.65 -22.08 -16.53
N PHE A 370 16.06 -20.92 -16.18
CA PHE A 370 15.31 -20.76 -14.93
C PHE A 370 13.85 -21.20 -15.07
N GLU A 371 13.34 -21.90 -14.06
CA GLU A 371 11.91 -22.19 -13.95
C GLU A 371 11.15 -20.92 -13.53
N CYS A 372 10.35 -20.38 -14.45
CA CYS A 372 9.64 -19.12 -14.22
C CYS A 372 8.22 -19.15 -14.81
N GLU A 373 7.24 -18.81 -13.99
CA GLU A 373 5.86 -18.59 -14.42
C GLU A 373 5.57 -17.10 -14.56
N ILE A 374 4.45 -16.78 -15.22
CA ILE A 374 4.01 -15.40 -15.42
C ILE A 374 2.58 -15.18 -14.93
N PHE A 375 2.31 -14.01 -14.37
CA PHE A 375 0.99 -13.60 -13.93
C PHE A 375 0.67 -12.15 -14.30
N HIS A 376 -0.33 -11.95 -15.16
CA HIS A 376 -0.83 -10.62 -15.54
C HIS A 376 -2.32 -10.65 -15.94
N SER A 377 -2.90 -9.47 -16.14
CA SER A 377 -4.34 -9.27 -16.35
C SER A 377 -4.88 -9.86 -17.65
N GLU A 378 -4.06 -9.90 -18.70
CA GLU A 378 -4.42 -10.44 -20.01
C GLU A 378 -4.50 -11.98 -20.05
N LEU A 379 -4.02 -12.68 -19.02
CA LEU A 379 -4.17 -14.14 -18.93
C LEU A 379 -5.63 -14.53 -18.68
N PRO A 380 -6.13 -15.60 -19.35
CA PRO A 380 -7.41 -16.21 -19.02
C PRO A 380 -7.50 -16.57 -17.53
N GLN A 381 -8.69 -16.46 -16.93
CA GLN A 381 -8.86 -16.68 -15.49
C GLN A 381 -8.46 -18.09 -15.06
N GLU A 382 -8.78 -19.10 -15.86
CA GLU A 382 -8.42 -20.49 -15.57
C GLU A 382 -6.90 -20.68 -15.47
N VAL A 383 -6.15 -20.02 -16.36
CA VAL A 383 -4.68 -20.02 -16.35
C VAL A 383 -4.15 -19.29 -15.11
N ARG A 384 -4.72 -18.14 -14.77
CA ARG A 384 -4.33 -17.40 -13.55
C ARG A 384 -4.54 -18.23 -12.28
N ASN A 385 -5.68 -18.91 -12.18
CA ASN A 385 -5.99 -19.77 -11.05
C ASN A 385 -4.98 -20.93 -10.94
N ASP A 386 -4.61 -21.55 -12.07
CA ASP A 386 -3.63 -22.63 -12.10
C ASP A 386 -2.23 -22.15 -11.71
N VAL A 387 -1.76 -21.03 -12.28
CA VAL A 387 -0.47 -20.41 -11.94
C VAL A 387 -0.40 -20.11 -10.44
N MET A 388 -1.44 -19.46 -9.89
CA MET A 388 -1.47 -19.14 -8.45
C MET A 388 -1.49 -20.38 -7.58
N LYS A 389 -2.23 -21.42 -7.98
CA LYS A 389 -2.25 -22.69 -7.27
C LYS A 389 -0.87 -23.34 -7.25
N ARG A 390 -0.20 -23.44 -8.41
CA ARG A 390 1.15 -24.02 -8.51
C ARG A 390 2.18 -23.22 -7.73
N PHE A 391 2.06 -21.89 -7.72
CA PHE A 391 2.94 -21.02 -6.94
C PHE A 391 2.71 -21.17 -5.43
N ALA A 392 1.45 -21.21 -4.97
CA ALA A 392 1.11 -21.41 -3.56
C ALA A 392 1.51 -22.81 -3.05
N GLU A 393 1.45 -23.83 -3.91
CA GLU A 393 1.90 -25.20 -3.61
C GLU A 393 3.44 -25.37 -3.65
N GLY A 394 4.19 -24.31 -3.99
CA GLY A 394 5.65 -24.35 -4.11
C GLY A 394 6.18 -25.14 -5.32
N LYS A 395 5.30 -25.52 -6.26
CA LYS A 395 5.67 -26.20 -7.52
C LYS A 395 6.36 -25.25 -8.50
N CYS A 396 6.09 -23.96 -8.38
CA CYS A 396 6.83 -22.91 -9.06
C CYS A 396 7.48 -22.01 -8.01
N ARG A 397 8.78 -21.74 -8.17
CA ARG A 397 9.53 -20.89 -7.24
C ARG A 397 9.62 -19.43 -7.68
N THR A 398 9.52 -19.15 -8.98
CA THR A 398 9.68 -17.79 -9.50
C THR A 398 8.48 -17.36 -10.32
N LEU A 399 7.90 -16.23 -9.94
CA LEU A 399 6.74 -15.67 -10.60
C LEU A 399 7.02 -14.24 -11.07
N VAL A 400 6.92 -13.99 -12.36
CA VAL A 400 7.01 -12.62 -12.92
C VAL A 400 5.60 -12.06 -13.04
N SER A 401 5.36 -10.84 -12.57
CA SER A 401 4.03 -10.24 -12.60
C SER A 401 4.02 -8.75 -12.91
N SER A 402 2.95 -8.30 -13.56
CA SER A 402 2.64 -6.89 -13.77
C SER A 402 1.41 -6.46 -12.99
N GLY A 403 1.57 -5.55 -12.03
CA GLY A 403 0.51 -4.79 -11.35
C GLY A 403 -0.49 -5.58 -10.48
N LEU A 404 -1.07 -6.67 -10.99
CA LEU A 404 -2.15 -7.40 -10.32
C LEU A 404 -1.73 -8.10 -9.03
N LEU A 405 -0.52 -8.68 -8.98
CA LEU A 405 -0.03 -9.30 -7.74
C LEU A 405 0.52 -8.29 -6.74
N ALA A 406 0.55 -6.99 -7.08
CA ALA A 406 1.02 -5.99 -6.14
C ALA A 406 0.12 -5.97 -4.90
N ARG A 407 -1.19 -6.23 -5.05
CA ARG A 407 -2.20 -6.08 -3.98
C ARG A 407 -2.87 -7.41 -3.61
N GLY A 408 -3.27 -7.56 -2.35
CA GLY A 408 -4.09 -8.65 -1.83
C GLY A 408 -3.62 -10.12 -1.78
N VAL A 409 -3.02 -10.64 -2.85
CA VAL A 409 -2.72 -12.09 -2.99
C VAL A 409 -1.75 -12.61 -1.92
N ASP A 410 -2.19 -13.61 -1.15
CA ASP A 410 -1.46 -14.25 -0.06
C ASP A 410 -0.63 -15.44 -0.55
N VAL A 411 0.69 -15.28 -0.51
CA VAL A 411 1.63 -16.37 -0.72
C VAL A 411 2.54 -16.42 0.50
N GLN A 412 2.17 -17.25 1.48
CA GLN A 412 2.83 -17.28 2.79
C GLN A 412 4.32 -17.62 2.71
N THR A 413 4.73 -18.38 1.71
CA THR A 413 6.10 -18.87 1.49
C THR A 413 6.99 -17.86 0.77
N LEU A 414 6.48 -16.67 0.43
CA LEU A 414 7.27 -15.67 -0.29
C LEU A 414 8.30 -15.01 0.63
N SER A 415 9.58 -15.23 0.33
CA SER A 415 10.72 -14.67 1.07
C SER A 415 11.32 -13.46 0.36
N VAL A 416 11.31 -13.45 -0.99
CA VAL A 416 11.98 -12.43 -1.80
C VAL A 416 11.01 -11.74 -2.76
N VAL A 417 11.03 -10.41 -2.76
CA VAL A 417 10.37 -9.57 -3.77
C VAL A 417 11.44 -8.83 -4.55
N ILE A 418 11.39 -8.90 -5.88
CA ILE A 418 12.30 -8.18 -6.76
C ILE A 418 11.48 -7.17 -7.56
N ASN A 419 11.70 -5.88 -7.32
CA ASN A 419 11.16 -4.83 -8.18
C ASN A 419 12.12 -4.65 -9.37
N PHE A 420 11.81 -5.31 -10.48
CA PHE A 420 12.53 -5.12 -11.74
C PHE A 420 12.32 -3.70 -12.26
N ASP A 421 11.08 -3.22 -12.13
CA ASP A 421 10.74 -1.81 -12.32
C ASP A 421 10.28 -1.20 -11.00
N VAL A 422 10.81 -0.02 -10.71
CA VAL A 422 10.40 0.81 -9.58
C VAL A 422 9.01 1.40 -9.89
N PRO A 423 8.03 1.32 -8.95
CA PRO A 423 6.75 2.02 -9.12
C PRO A 423 6.91 3.52 -9.38
N GLN A 424 6.04 4.11 -10.21
CA GLN A 424 6.10 5.54 -10.46
C GLN A 424 5.56 6.34 -9.27
N GLU A 425 5.88 7.64 -9.21
CA GLU A 425 5.43 8.54 -8.13
C GLU A 425 3.92 8.59 -7.95
N LYS A 426 3.17 8.56 -9.05
CA LYS A 426 1.69 8.50 -9.05
C LYS A 426 1.13 7.22 -8.42
N GLU A 427 1.98 6.23 -8.18
CA GLU A 427 1.62 4.92 -7.65
C GLU A 427 2.57 4.54 -6.50
N ILE A 428 2.96 5.51 -5.68
CA ILE A 428 3.91 5.31 -4.59
C ILE A 428 3.45 4.19 -3.64
N GLU A 429 2.14 4.06 -3.42
CA GLU A 429 1.51 3.02 -2.59
C GLU A 429 1.79 1.61 -3.14
N ASN A 430 1.97 1.46 -4.45
CA ASN A 430 2.30 0.16 -5.03
C ASN A 430 3.63 -0.38 -4.48
N TYR A 431 4.55 0.48 -4.02
CA TYR A 431 5.80 0.03 -3.41
C TYR A 431 5.55 -0.82 -2.16
N ILE A 432 4.82 -0.28 -1.17
CA ILE A 432 4.58 -0.96 0.10
C ILE A 432 3.75 -2.24 -0.10
N HIS A 433 2.81 -2.19 -1.05
CA HIS A 433 1.97 -3.33 -1.44
C HIS A 433 2.78 -4.47 -2.08
N ARG A 434 3.70 -4.14 -2.99
CA ARG A 434 4.60 -5.11 -3.63
C ARG A 434 5.53 -5.76 -2.61
N ILE A 435 6.23 -4.95 -1.80
CA ILE A 435 7.20 -5.52 -0.86
C ILE A 435 6.50 -6.29 0.26
N GLY A 436 5.30 -5.86 0.69
CA GLY A 436 4.45 -6.55 1.67
C GLY A 436 3.89 -7.91 1.22
N ARG A 437 4.21 -8.36 0.00
CA ARG A 437 4.03 -9.77 -0.38
C ARG A 437 4.99 -10.66 0.40
N ALA A 438 6.21 -10.19 0.69
CA ALA A 438 7.16 -10.87 1.55
C ALA A 438 6.92 -10.53 3.02
N GLY A 439 7.44 -11.37 3.92
CA GLY A 439 7.48 -11.05 5.35
C GLY A 439 6.14 -11.02 6.08
N ARG A 440 5.14 -11.77 5.58
CA ARG A 440 3.81 -11.86 6.20
C ARG A 440 3.85 -12.52 7.58
N TYR A 441 2.94 -12.12 8.48
CA TYR A 441 2.82 -12.62 9.85
C TYR A 441 4.14 -12.60 10.65
N GLY A 442 4.93 -11.53 10.49
CA GLY A 442 6.19 -11.36 11.22
C GLY A 442 7.37 -12.20 10.70
N ARG A 443 7.20 -12.91 9.56
CA ARG A 443 8.32 -13.54 8.88
C ARG A 443 9.29 -12.49 8.36
N LYS A 444 10.56 -12.88 8.22
CA LYS A 444 11.54 -12.02 7.56
C LYS A 444 11.36 -12.10 6.05
N GLY A 445 11.33 -10.94 5.40
CA GLY A 445 11.28 -10.80 3.95
C GLY A 445 12.46 -9.98 3.43
N THR A 446 12.75 -10.11 2.15
CA THR A 446 13.73 -9.26 1.46
C THR A 446 13.11 -8.65 0.22
N ALA A 447 13.26 -7.33 0.06
CA ALA A 447 12.86 -6.60 -1.12
C ALA A 447 14.11 -6.05 -1.82
N ILE A 448 14.26 -6.33 -3.12
CA ILE A 448 15.40 -5.88 -3.93
C ILE A 448 14.87 -5.01 -5.06
N ASN A 449 15.36 -3.78 -5.15
CA ASN A 449 14.98 -2.82 -6.19
C ASN A 449 16.08 -2.71 -7.23
N LEU A 450 15.79 -3.02 -8.49
CA LEU A 450 16.72 -2.81 -9.58
C LEU A 450 16.55 -1.39 -10.10
N VAL A 451 17.54 -0.53 -9.85
CA VAL A 451 17.41 0.92 -10.03
C VAL A 451 18.40 1.43 -11.06
N SER A 452 17.90 2.20 -12.03
CA SER A 452 18.71 3.05 -12.89
C SER A 452 19.04 4.38 -12.20
N ALA A 453 19.87 5.22 -12.83
CA ALA A 453 20.17 6.56 -12.33
C ALA A 453 18.89 7.40 -12.11
N ASP A 454 17.91 7.31 -13.02
CA ASP A 454 16.65 8.06 -12.93
C ASP A 454 15.73 7.50 -11.83
N ASP A 455 15.87 6.22 -11.48
CA ASP A 455 15.07 5.57 -10.42
C ASP A 455 15.56 5.92 -8.99
N MET A 456 16.80 6.42 -8.84
CA MET A 456 17.36 6.74 -7.52
C MET A 456 16.60 7.86 -6.79
N GLU A 457 16.01 8.79 -7.53
CA GLU A 457 15.16 9.83 -6.93
C GLU A 457 13.91 9.20 -6.31
N MET A 458 13.30 8.22 -6.97
CA MET A 458 12.14 7.49 -6.45
C MET A 458 12.46 6.70 -5.18
N ILE A 459 13.64 6.07 -5.10
CA ILE A 459 14.08 5.40 -3.87
C ILE A 459 14.11 6.37 -2.69
N LYS A 460 14.71 7.55 -2.87
CA LYS A 460 14.76 8.59 -1.82
C LYS A 460 13.36 9.08 -1.44
N LYS A 461 12.46 9.19 -2.42
CA LYS A 461 11.05 9.52 -2.16
C LYS A 461 10.38 8.45 -1.31
N TYR A 462 10.62 7.16 -1.56
CA TYR A 462 10.10 6.08 -0.70
C TYR A 462 10.66 6.14 0.72
N GLU A 463 11.97 6.33 0.87
CA GLU A 463 12.61 6.46 2.18
C GLU A 463 11.98 7.59 2.99
N LYS A 464 11.80 8.77 2.36
CA LYS A 464 11.17 9.93 2.99
C LYS A 464 9.69 9.69 3.30
N HIS A 465 8.94 9.16 2.33
CA HIS A 465 7.48 9.02 2.44
C HIS A 465 7.08 7.94 3.44
N TYR A 466 7.77 6.80 3.45
CA TYR A 466 7.48 5.70 4.36
C TYR A 466 8.35 5.70 5.62
N ASN A 467 9.24 6.68 5.79
CA ASN A 467 10.21 6.70 6.89
C ASN A 467 11.00 5.37 7.02
N THR A 468 11.49 4.86 5.89
CA THR A 468 12.20 3.58 5.77
C THR A 468 13.65 3.80 5.31
N THR A 469 14.47 2.76 5.40
CA THR A 469 15.83 2.77 4.86
C THR A 469 15.98 1.70 3.79
N ILE A 470 16.48 2.11 2.62
CA ILE A 470 16.73 1.25 1.47
C ILE A 470 18.22 1.37 1.14
N ILE A 471 19.01 0.36 1.54
CA ILE A 471 20.47 0.41 1.42
C ILE A 471 20.98 -0.33 0.16
N PRO A 472 22.19 -0.03 -0.33
CA PRO A 472 22.80 -0.83 -1.40
C PRO A 472 22.85 -2.32 -1.02
N LEU A 473 22.53 -3.21 -1.96
CA LEU A 473 22.60 -4.66 -1.73
C LEU A 473 24.05 -5.08 -1.43
N PRO A 474 24.34 -5.58 -0.21
CA PRO A 474 25.68 -6.03 0.14
C PRO A 474 26.01 -7.35 -0.58
N SER A 475 27.24 -7.50 -1.05
CA SER A 475 27.67 -8.69 -1.81
C SER A 475 27.53 -10.01 -1.03
N ASN A 476 27.63 -9.96 0.30
CA ASN A 476 27.52 -11.14 1.18
C ASN A 476 26.07 -11.57 1.45
N ILE A 477 25.07 -10.75 1.12
CA ILE A 477 23.66 -11.10 1.37
C ILE A 477 23.12 -12.01 0.27
N VAL A 478 23.67 -11.93 -0.95
CA VAL A 478 23.18 -12.67 -2.12
C VAL A 478 23.16 -14.18 -1.86
N GLU A 479 24.18 -14.73 -1.19
CA GLU A 479 24.26 -16.17 -0.85
C GLU A 479 23.26 -16.62 0.23
N SER A 480 22.68 -15.66 0.96
CA SER A 480 21.74 -15.89 2.07
C SER A 480 20.29 -15.54 1.74
N LEU A 481 20.02 -15.09 0.51
CA LEU A 481 18.68 -14.94 -0.07
C LEU A 481 18.09 -16.32 -0.37
#